data_AF-A0A921KJ39-F1
#
_entry.id   AF-A0A921KJ39-F1
#
_cell.length_a   1.000
_cell.length_b   1.000
_cell.length_c   1.000
_cell.angle_alpha   90.00
_cell.angle_beta   90.00
_cell.angle_gamma   90.00
#
_symmetry.space_group_name_H-M   'P 1'
#
loop_
_entity.id
_entity.type
_entity.pdbx_description
1 polymer ?
#
loop_
_entity_poly.entity_id
_entity_poly.type
_entity_poly.pdbx_seq_one_letter_code
_entity_poly.pdbx_strand_id
1 'polypeptide(L)'
;MRAEDTLQFMMDFRGDMYYSRQECLNQLFCVIGNGYEWIDGELVESSIETSELLSRWQLSNPIEHAKPTKSREEYGKINEEIWNRRGIKTDRWYPLSKKYSYLFNYPKDIKPDWMALVEECRQMLIDNGIDLENVPD
;
A
#
# COMPACT_ATOMS: atom_id res chain seq x y z
N MET A 1 -2.45 -11.54 -9.37
CA MET A 1 -2.63 -11.84 -7.92
C MET A 1 -3.80 -11.01 -7.43
N ARG A 2 -4.61 -11.48 -6.46
CA ARG A 2 -5.68 -10.63 -5.91
C ARG A 2 -5.06 -9.42 -5.21
N ALA A 3 -5.74 -8.29 -5.24
CA ALA A 3 -5.26 -7.06 -4.62
C ALA A 3 -4.98 -7.23 -3.11
N GLU A 4 -5.87 -7.90 -2.37
CA GLU A 4 -5.68 -8.22 -0.95
C GLU A 4 -4.46 -9.12 -0.68
N ASP A 5 -4.17 -10.06 -1.58
CA ASP A 5 -3.01 -10.96 -1.40
C ASP A 5 -1.70 -10.14 -1.51
N THR A 6 -1.69 -9.10 -2.35
CA THR A 6 -0.56 -8.17 -2.45
C THR A 6 -0.36 -7.39 -1.16
N LEU A 7 -1.43 -6.86 -0.56
CA LEU A 7 -1.35 -6.19 0.75
C LEU A 7 -0.84 -7.15 1.84
N GLN A 8 -1.32 -8.40 1.86
CA GLN A 8 -0.87 -9.38 2.84
C GLN A 8 0.62 -9.72 2.65
N PHE A 9 1.07 -9.90 1.42
CA PHE A 9 2.48 -10.12 1.12
C PHE A 9 3.36 -8.96 1.62
N MET A 10 2.93 -7.71 1.40
CA MET A 10 3.63 -6.53 1.91
C MET A 10 3.77 -6.58 3.44
N MET A 11 2.70 -6.90 4.16
CA MET A 11 2.72 -6.97 5.63
C MET A 11 3.56 -8.14 6.17
N ASP A 12 3.58 -9.27 5.46
CA ASP A 12 4.31 -10.46 5.91
C ASP A 12 5.83 -10.29 5.71
N PHE A 13 6.25 -9.83 4.53
CA PHE A 13 7.65 -9.79 4.10
C PHE A 13 8.31 -8.42 4.25
N ARG A 14 7.53 -7.35 4.25
CA ARG A 14 7.99 -5.96 4.40
C ARG A 14 7.32 -5.25 5.59
N GLY A 15 6.83 -6.02 6.56
CA GLY A 15 6.13 -5.48 7.74
C GLY A 15 6.99 -4.67 8.71
N ASP A 16 8.29 -4.52 8.45
CA ASP A 16 9.13 -3.51 9.11
C ASP A 16 8.91 -2.10 8.53
N MET A 17 8.44 -2.01 7.29
CA MET A 17 8.08 -0.77 6.59
C MET A 17 6.56 -0.57 6.45
N TYR A 18 5.79 -1.66 6.29
CA TYR A 18 4.36 -1.63 6.02
C TYR A 18 3.61 -2.56 6.98
N TYR A 19 3.47 -2.16 8.24
CA TYR A 19 2.79 -2.96 9.27
C TYR A 19 1.32 -2.59 9.42
N SER A 20 0.84 -1.58 8.69
CA SER A 20 -0.56 -1.19 8.63
C SER A 20 -1.10 -1.20 7.21
N ARG A 21 -2.42 -1.32 7.10
CA ARG A 21 -3.11 -1.22 5.82
C ARG A 21 -2.93 0.16 5.18
N GLN A 22 -2.97 1.21 5.99
CA GLN A 22 -2.72 2.59 5.55
C GLN A 22 -1.36 2.72 4.86
N GLU A 23 -0.29 2.19 5.45
CA GLU A 23 1.05 2.26 4.87
C GLU A 23 1.15 1.47 3.55
N CYS A 24 0.50 0.32 3.47
CA CYS A 24 0.47 -0.45 2.23
C CYS A 24 -0.25 0.32 1.11
N LEU A 25 -1.42 0.91 1.39
CA LEU A 25 -2.17 1.72 0.43
C LEU A 25 -1.41 3.00 0.05
N ASN A 26 -0.74 3.64 1.01
CA ASN A 26 0.12 4.79 0.78
C ASN A 26 1.26 4.44 -0.19
N GLN A 27 1.95 3.31 0.05
CA GLN A 27 3.00 2.83 -0.83
C GLN A 27 2.47 2.53 -2.23
N LEU A 28 1.34 1.81 -2.36
CA LEU A 28 0.83 1.39 -3.66
C LEU A 28 0.25 2.53 -4.49
N PHE A 29 -0.48 3.47 -3.87
CA PHE A 29 -1.27 4.44 -4.64
C PHE A 29 -0.77 5.88 -4.54
N CYS A 30 -0.06 6.25 -3.47
CA CYS A 30 0.37 7.63 -3.25
C CYS A 30 1.84 7.85 -3.62
N VAL A 31 2.72 6.96 -3.16
CA VAL A 31 4.18 7.04 -3.38
C VAL A 31 4.51 6.91 -4.86
N ILE A 32 5.32 7.86 -5.36
CA ILE A 32 5.81 7.87 -6.74
C ILE A 32 7.11 7.06 -6.81
N GLY A 33 7.30 6.26 -7.86
CA GLY A 33 8.49 5.43 -8.01
C GLY A 33 8.57 4.34 -6.93
N ASN A 34 7.41 3.73 -6.62
CA ASN A 34 7.22 2.79 -5.52
C ASN A 34 7.66 1.34 -5.83
N GLY A 35 8.20 1.08 -7.02
CA GLY A 35 8.62 -0.25 -7.49
C GLY A 35 7.51 -1.09 -8.13
N TYR A 36 6.28 -0.58 -8.19
CA TYR A 36 5.14 -1.23 -8.83
C TYR A 36 4.80 -0.58 -10.17
N GLU A 37 4.23 -1.36 -11.09
CA GLU A 37 3.70 -0.89 -12.36
C GLU A 37 2.35 -1.54 -12.65
N TRP A 38 1.46 -0.81 -13.33
CA TRP A 38 0.20 -1.37 -13.81
C TRP A 38 0.45 -2.29 -15.01
N ILE A 39 0.12 -3.56 -14.87
CA ILE A 39 0.23 -4.59 -15.91
C ILE A 39 -1.09 -5.39 -15.92
N ASP A 40 -1.78 -5.43 -17.06
CA ASP A 40 -3.04 -6.16 -17.26
C ASP A 40 -4.08 -5.91 -16.14
N GLY A 41 -4.21 -4.64 -15.71
CA GLY A 41 -5.16 -4.21 -14.68
C GLY A 41 -4.77 -4.51 -13.23
N GLU A 42 -3.54 -4.95 -12.96
CA GLU A 42 -2.98 -5.19 -11.61
C GLU A 42 -1.74 -4.33 -11.37
N LEU A 43 -1.44 -3.96 -10.11
CA LEU A 43 -0.12 -3.45 -9.75
C LEU A 43 0.83 -4.63 -9.50
N VAL A 44 1.90 -4.69 -10.28
CA VAL A 44 2.91 -5.74 -10.21
C VAL A 44 4.23 -5.13 -9.77
N GLU A 45 4.86 -5.73 -8.76
CA GLU A 45 6.17 -5.32 -8.27
C GLU A 45 7.27 -5.78 -9.25
N SER A 46 8.22 -4.90 -9.54
CA SER A 46 9.22 -5.07 -10.62
C SER A 46 10.61 -5.52 -10.17
N SER A 47 10.89 -5.55 -8.86
CA SER A 47 12.17 -5.99 -8.31
C SER A 47 12.34 -7.52 -8.43
N ILE A 48 13.56 -7.94 -8.79
CA ILE A 48 13.92 -9.36 -8.91
C ILE A 48 13.73 -10.08 -7.56
N GLU A 49 14.16 -9.47 -6.46
CA GLU A 49 14.06 -10.06 -5.11
C GLU A 49 12.60 -10.35 -4.72
N THR A 50 11.70 -9.40 -4.95
CA THR A 50 10.27 -9.60 -4.62
C THR A 50 9.63 -10.58 -5.60
N SER A 51 9.99 -10.55 -6.88
CA SER A 51 9.52 -11.53 -7.86
C SER A 51 9.87 -12.97 -7.47
N GLU A 52 11.09 -13.21 -7.00
CA GLU A 52 11.53 -14.52 -6.49
C GLU A 52 10.78 -14.95 -5.21
N LEU A 53 10.47 -14.02 -4.31
CA LEU A 53 9.65 -14.31 -3.14
C LEU A 53 8.21 -14.64 -3.53
N LEU A 54 7.59 -13.82 -4.40
CA LEU A 54 6.24 -14.00 -4.89
C LEU A 54 6.07 -15.32 -5.66
N SER A 55 7.10 -15.78 -6.36
CA SER A 55 7.04 -17.06 -7.10
C SER A 55 6.95 -18.29 -6.18
N ARG A 56 7.31 -18.13 -4.90
CA ARG A 56 7.29 -19.19 -3.88
C ARG A 56 6.24 -18.96 -2.81
N TRP A 57 5.75 -17.72 -2.70
CA TRP A 57 4.76 -17.33 -1.73
C TRP A 57 3.36 -17.69 -2.21
N GLN A 58 2.59 -18.25 -1.29
CA GLN A 58 1.18 -18.52 -1.48
C GLN A 58 0.50 -18.46 -0.12
N LEU A 59 -0.71 -17.90 -0.09
CA LEU A 59 -1.55 -18.01 1.08
C LEU A 59 -2.01 -19.45 1.25
N SER A 60 -1.92 -19.97 2.46
CA SER A 60 -2.43 -21.30 2.79
C SER A 60 -3.96 -21.37 2.74
N ASN A 61 -4.62 -20.24 3.03
CA ASN A 61 -6.06 -20.07 2.90
C ASN A 61 -6.36 -18.69 2.30
N PRO A 62 -7.39 -18.56 1.45
CA PRO A 62 -7.83 -17.25 0.98
C PRO A 62 -8.19 -16.35 2.17
N ILE A 63 -7.72 -15.10 2.12
CA ILE A 63 -8.11 -14.08 3.07
C ILE A 63 -9.27 -13.26 2.50
N GLU A 64 -10.08 -12.66 3.36
CA GLU A 64 -11.05 -11.64 2.95
C GLU A 64 -10.42 -10.24 2.96
N HIS A 65 -9.56 -9.98 3.94
CA HIS A 65 -8.97 -8.67 4.18
C HIS A 65 -7.58 -8.82 4.78
N ALA A 66 -6.58 -8.21 4.16
CA ALA A 66 -5.18 -8.25 4.61
C ALA A 66 -5.02 -7.60 5.97
N LYS A 67 -4.32 -8.31 6.86
CA LYS A 67 -4.03 -7.85 8.22
C LYS A 67 -2.62 -8.26 8.62
N PRO A 68 -1.88 -7.38 9.32
CA PRO A 68 -0.59 -7.74 9.85
C PRO A 68 -0.74 -8.86 10.88
N THR A 69 0.30 -9.68 11.04
CA THR A 69 0.36 -10.55 12.22
C THR A 69 0.45 -9.70 13.48
N LYS A 70 -0.04 -10.23 14.61
CA LYS A 70 0.04 -9.55 15.90
C LYS A 70 1.46 -9.07 16.23
N SER A 71 2.47 -9.89 15.93
CA SER A 71 3.87 -9.54 16.15
C SER A 71 4.36 -8.37 15.29
N ARG A 72 3.92 -8.28 14.02
CA ARG A 72 4.26 -7.18 13.12
C ARG A 72 3.55 -5.89 13.55
N GLU A 73 2.28 -6.00 13.92
CA GLU A 73 1.51 -4.86 14.44
C GLU A 73 2.13 -4.28 15.72
N GLU A 74 2.49 -5.14 16.67
CA GLU A 74 3.16 -4.73 17.92
C GLU A 74 4.52 -4.08 17.66
N TYR A 75 5.34 -4.68 16.79
CA TYR A 75 6.63 -4.11 16.39
C TYR A 75 6.47 -2.74 15.73
N GLY A 76 5.52 -2.61 14.81
CA GLY A 76 5.21 -1.37 14.12
C GLY A 76 4.84 -0.24 15.06
N LYS A 77 3.95 -0.49 16.02
CA LYS A 77 3.56 0.49 17.05
C LYS A 77 4.75 0.96 17.90
N ILE A 78 5.63 0.03 18.30
CA ILE A 78 6.85 0.38 19.04
C ILE A 78 7.75 1.27 18.18
N ASN A 79 7.92 0.94 16.90
CA ASN A 79 8.75 1.72 15.98
C ASN A 79 8.18 3.14 15.78
N GLU A 80 6.87 3.24 15.56
CA GLU A 80 6.13 4.51 15.50
C GLU A 80 6.33 5.36 16.75
N GLU A 81 6.21 4.78 17.95
CA GLU A 81 6.49 5.50 19.20
C GLU A 81 7.93 6.04 19.24
N ILE A 82 8.91 5.25 18.78
CA ILE A 82 10.32 5.67 18.74
C ILE A 82 10.51 6.84 17.75
N TRP A 83 9.92 6.77 16.56
CA TRP A 83 9.99 7.83 15.57
C TRP A 83 9.29 9.11 16.05
N ASN A 84 8.11 8.97 16.65
CA ASN A 84 7.36 10.09 17.22
C ASN A 84 8.15 10.78 18.35
N ARG A 85 8.84 10.03 19.21
CA ARG A 85 9.75 10.60 20.24
C ARG A 85 10.93 11.38 19.62
N ARG A 86 11.30 11.09 18.37
CA ARG A 86 12.30 11.83 17.58
C ARG A 86 11.69 12.97 16.77
N GLY A 87 10.39 13.24 16.92
CA GLY A 87 9.68 14.29 16.18
C GLY A 87 9.33 13.91 14.73
N ILE A 88 9.48 12.63 14.36
CA ILE A 88 9.15 12.13 13.02
C ILE A 88 7.79 11.44 13.10
N LYS A 89 6.77 12.09 12.52
CA LYS A 89 5.44 11.47 12.38
C LYS A 89 5.45 10.41 11.27
N THR A 90 5.00 9.20 11.61
CA THR A 90 4.96 8.00 10.75
C THR A 90 3.60 7.78 10.07
N ASP A 91 2.54 8.39 10.58
CA ASP A 91 1.16 8.34 10.05
C ASP A 91 0.93 9.20 8.80
N ARG A 92 2.00 9.70 8.16
CA ARG A 92 1.90 10.68 7.07
C ARG A 92 1.72 9.99 5.72
N TRP A 93 0.68 10.41 5.01
CA TRP A 93 0.52 10.13 3.59
C TRP A 93 1.63 10.81 2.78
N TYR A 94 2.09 10.11 1.74
CA TYR A 94 3.02 10.67 0.78
C TYR A 94 2.36 11.82 0.00
N PRO A 95 3.08 12.91 -0.33
CA PRO A 95 2.53 14.00 -1.15
C PRO A 95 1.98 13.49 -2.48
N LEU A 96 0.68 13.71 -2.71
CA LEU A 96 0.00 13.26 -3.92
C LEU A 96 0.39 14.10 -5.14
N SER A 97 0.34 13.47 -6.32
CA SER A 97 0.44 14.12 -7.62
C SER A 97 -0.63 13.55 -8.56
N LYS A 98 -1.40 14.42 -9.21
CA LYS A 98 -2.40 14.00 -10.20
C LYS A 98 -1.77 13.33 -11.40
N LYS A 99 -0.53 13.68 -11.75
CA LYS A 99 0.20 13.11 -12.89
C LYS A 99 0.90 11.79 -12.58
N TYR A 100 1.38 11.59 -11.36
CA TYR A 100 2.29 10.47 -11.05
C TYR A 100 1.76 9.48 -10.03
N SER A 101 0.88 9.87 -9.10
CA SER A 101 0.33 8.93 -8.12
C SER A 101 -0.64 7.97 -8.80
N TYR A 102 -0.48 6.67 -8.56
CA TYR A 102 -1.39 5.64 -9.11
C TYR A 102 -2.83 5.77 -8.61
N LEU A 103 -3.05 6.49 -7.50
CA LEU A 103 -4.37 6.90 -7.05
C LEU A 103 -5.18 7.56 -8.18
N PHE A 104 -4.54 8.38 -9.02
CA PHE A 104 -5.18 9.09 -10.15
C PHE A 104 -4.86 8.47 -11.52
N ASN A 105 -3.80 7.67 -11.61
CA ASN A 105 -3.26 7.15 -12.86
C ASN A 105 -3.32 5.62 -12.87
N TYR A 106 -4.52 5.09 -13.04
CA TYR A 106 -4.77 3.67 -13.23
C TYR A 106 -5.35 3.40 -14.63
N PRO A 107 -5.17 2.19 -15.17
CA PRO A 107 -5.59 1.89 -16.53
C PRO A 107 -7.10 1.62 -16.61
N LYS A 108 -7.68 1.72 -17.81
CA LYS A 108 -9.12 1.53 -18.04
C LYS A 108 -9.60 0.11 -17.76
N ASP A 109 -8.69 -0.86 -17.83
CA ASP A 109 -8.91 -2.28 -17.61
C ASP A 109 -8.51 -2.73 -16.19
N ILE A 110 -8.33 -1.79 -15.26
CA ILE A 110 -8.12 -2.09 -13.84
C ILE A 110 -9.13 -3.13 -13.33
N LYS A 111 -8.61 -4.11 -12.61
CA LYS A 111 -9.46 -5.18 -12.05
C LYS A 111 -10.33 -4.65 -10.90
N PRO A 112 -11.54 -5.21 -10.70
CA PRO A 112 -12.47 -4.70 -9.71
C PRO A 112 -11.95 -4.70 -8.26
N ASP A 113 -11.15 -5.70 -7.89
CA ASP A 113 -10.54 -5.80 -6.56
C ASP A 113 -9.47 -4.74 -6.34
N TRP A 114 -8.68 -4.45 -7.37
CA TRP A 114 -7.71 -3.34 -7.34
C TRP A 114 -8.40 -1.97 -7.28
N MET A 115 -9.47 -1.77 -8.04
CA MET A 115 -10.27 -0.54 -7.95
C MET A 115 -10.87 -0.37 -6.55
N ALA A 116 -11.33 -1.45 -5.91
CA ALA A 116 -11.84 -1.38 -4.54
C ALA A 116 -10.78 -0.87 -3.55
N LEU A 117 -9.51 -1.27 -3.69
CA LEU A 117 -8.41 -0.73 -2.87
C LEU A 117 -8.08 0.73 -3.19
N VAL A 118 -8.17 1.14 -4.46
CA VAL A 118 -8.01 2.55 -4.84
C VAL A 118 -9.08 3.41 -4.15
N GLU A 119 -10.34 2.99 -4.20
CA GLU A 119 -11.45 3.70 -3.56
C GLU A 119 -11.33 3.69 -2.03
N GLU A 120 -10.89 2.59 -1.44
CA GLU A 120 -10.57 2.55 -0.01
C GLU A 120 -9.46 3.56 0.34
N CYS A 121 -8.39 3.61 -0.44
CA CYS A 121 -7.31 4.58 -0.24
C CYS A 121 -7.82 6.03 -0.36
N ARG A 122 -8.67 6.32 -1.36
CA ARG A 122 -9.32 7.63 -1.50
C ARG A 122 -10.13 8.00 -0.28
N GLN A 123 -10.96 7.08 0.23
CA GLN A 123 -11.78 7.33 1.40
C GLN A 123 -10.91 7.60 2.64
N MET A 124 -9.85 6.81 2.86
CA MET A 124 -8.94 7.02 3.99
C MET A 124 -8.21 8.37 3.92
N LEU A 125 -7.80 8.81 2.72
CA LEU A 125 -7.20 10.13 2.51
C LEU A 125 -8.19 11.25 2.89
N ILE A 126 -9.45 11.15 2.44
CA ILE A 126 -10.51 12.11 2.76
C ILE A 126 -10.79 12.13 4.26
N ASP A 127 -10.90 10.97 4.90
CA ASP A 127 -11.13 10.84 6.35
C ASP A 127 -9.98 11.45 7.17
N ASN A 128 -8.78 11.49 6.60
CA ASN A 128 -7.60 12.14 7.17
C ASN A 128 -7.49 13.63 6.82
N GLY A 129 -8.50 14.20 6.16
CA GLY A 129 -8.59 15.63 5.85
C GLY A 129 -7.80 16.07 4.62
N ILE A 130 -7.43 15.14 3.74
CA ILE A 130 -6.71 15.45 2.50
C ILE A 130 -7.73 15.80 1.41
N ASP A 131 -7.53 16.98 0.81
CA ASP A 131 -8.35 17.47 -0.30
C ASP A 131 -7.82 16.93 -1.64
N LEU A 132 -8.54 15.94 -2.19
CA LEU A 132 -8.18 15.29 -3.46
C LEU A 132 -8.45 16.17 -4.69
N GLU A 133 -9.28 17.21 -4.59
CA GLU A 133 -9.59 18.10 -5.71
C GLU A 133 -8.45 19.09 -5.98
N ASN A 134 -7.74 19.48 -4.92
CA ASN A 134 -6.66 20.47 -4.96
C ASN A 134 -5.24 19.86 -4.98
N VAL A 135 -5.12 18.57 -5.31
CA VAL A 135 -3.82 17.92 -5.51
C VAL A 135 -3.10 18.53 -6.72
N PRO A 136 -1.80 18.86 -6.61
CA PRO A 136 -1.01 19.39 -7.73
C PRO A 136 -0.87 18.37 -8.86
N ASP A 137 -0.61 18.86 -10.07
CA ASP A 137 -0.28 18.03 -11.22
C ASP A 137 1.02 17.24 -10.99
#